data_AF-A0A348ALM9-F1
#
_entry.id   AF-A0A348ALM9-F1
#
_cell.length_a   1.000
_cell.length_b   1.000
_cell.length_c   1.000
_cell.angle_alpha   90.00
_cell.angle_beta   90.00
_cell.angle_gamma   90.00
#
_symmetry.space_group_name_H-M   'P 1'
#
loop_
_entity.id
_entity.type
_entity.pdbx_description
1 polymer ?
#
loop_
_entity_poly.entity_id
_entity_poly.type
_entity_poly.pdbx_seq_one_letter_code
_entity_poly.pdbx_strand_id
1 'polypeptide(L)' 'MNKHSWVLKDSWEVENGWRLIFTNKPDRVHFIDITLPQEIDPAVVSKVETEQWSTTELIQYLNQLVAR' A
#
# COMPACT_ATOMS: atom_id res chain seq x y z
N MET A 1 -4.67 -14.15 -11.32
CA MET A 1 -4.27 -12.73 -11.33
C MET A 1 -2.76 -12.66 -11.25
N ASN A 2 -2.13 -11.79 -12.04
CA ASN A 2 -0.67 -11.63 -12.00
C ASN A 2 -0.28 -10.91 -10.71
N LYS A 3 0.82 -11.38 -10.09
CA LYS A 3 1.42 -10.73 -8.93
C LYS A 3 2.55 -9.81 -9.40
N HIS A 4 2.71 -8.70 -8.71
CA HIS A 4 3.72 -7.70 -9.00
C HIS A 4 4.43 -7.31 -7.70
N SER A 5 5.67 -6.85 -7.82
CA SER A 5 6.29 -6.07 -6.75
C SER A 5 5.64 -4.70 -6.70
N TRP A 6 5.37 -4.22 -5.50
CA TRP A 6 4.81 -2.89 -5.26
C TRP A 6 5.87 -2.02 -4.59
N VAL A 7 5.78 -0.71 -4.79
CA VAL A 7 6.63 0.25 -4.07
C VAL A 7 5.80 1.41 -3.57
N LEU A 8 6.20 1.96 -2.44
CA LEU A 8 5.65 3.21 -1.96
C LEU A 8 6.17 4.32 -2.87
N LYS A 9 5.25 5.00 -3.54
CA LYS A 9 5.56 6.13 -4.42
C LYS A 9 5.56 7.44 -3.66
N ASP A 10 4.62 7.61 -2.75
CA ASP A 10 4.44 8.83 -1.98
C ASP A 10 3.66 8.55 -0.69
N SER A 11 3.87 9.37 0.33
CA SER A 11 3.12 9.31 1.58
C SER A 11 3.15 10.64 2.33
N TRP A 12 2.03 11.03 2.92
CA TRP A 12 1.93 12.25 3.72
C TRP A 12 0.84 12.14 4.78
N GLU A 13 0.97 12.95 5.84
CA GLU A 13 -0.04 13.07 6.90
C GLU A 13 -1.28 13.82 6.40
N VAL A 14 -2.46 13.36 6.81
CA VAL A 14 -3.77 13.95 6.53
C VAL A 14 -4.58 14.03 7.83
N GLU A 15 -5.67 14.81 7.82
CA GLU A 15 -6.49 15.07 9.03
C GLU A 15 -6.92 13.82 9.80
N ASN A 16 -7.08 12.68 9.13
CA ASN A 16 -7.53 11.41 9.71
C ASN A 16 -6.48 10.28 9.59
N GLY A 17 -5.19 10.61 9.59
CA GLY A 17 -4.11 9.63 9.60
C GLY A 17 -3.07 9.86 8.49
N TRP A 18 -2.64 8.80 7.81
CA TRP A 18 -1.58 8.87 6.80
C TRP A 18 -2.04 8.33 5.46
N ARG A 19 -1.86 9.13 4.41
CA ARG A 19 -2.12 8.72 3.04
C ARG A 19 -0.89 8.07 2.44
N LEU A 20 -1.07 6.93 1.78
CA LEU A 20 -0.01 6.18 1.09
C LEU A 20 -0.43 5.88 -0.34
N ILE A 21 0.50 6.08 -1.27
CA ILE A 21 0.34 5.74 -2.69
C ILE A 21 1.31 4.64 -3.05
N PHE A 22 0.79 3.45 -3.37
CA PHE A 22 1.60 2.34 -3.90
C PHE A 22 1.46 2.24 -5.42
N THR A 23 2.53 1.81 -6.09
CA THR A 23 2.51 1.50 -7.53
C THR A 23 3.25 0.20 -7.83
N ASN A 24 2.82 -0.52 -8.86
CA ASN A 24 3.44 -1.79 -9.25
C ASN A 24 4.69 -1.59 -10.13
N LYS A 25 5.68 -2.48 -10.02
CA LYS A 25 6.85 -2.54 -10.91
C LYS A 25 6.79 -3.77 -11.84
N PRO A 26 7.43 -3.72 -13.02
CA PRO A 26 8.15 -2.56 -13.58
C PRO A 26 7.23 -1.52 -14.25
N ASP A 27 6.01 -1.92 -14.62
CA ASP A 27 5.21 -1.17 -15.60
C ASP A 27 4.52 0.08 -15.03
N ARG A 28 4.37 0.20 -13.70
CA ARG A 28 3.72 1.33 -13.00
C ARG A 28 2.32 1.65 -13.53
N VAL A 29 1.62 0.63 -14.00
CA VAL A 29 0.29 0.73 -14.62
C VAL A 29 -0.81 0.91 -13.58
N HIS A 30 -0.59 0.39 -12.38
CA HIS A 30 -1.57 0.41 -11.30
C HIS A 30 -1.11 1.30 -10.15
N PHE A 31 -2.08 1.96 -9.53
CA PHE A 31 -1.93 2.73 -8.31
C PHE A 31 -2.95 2.25 -7.29
N ILE A 32 -2.51 2.11 -6.05
CA ILE A 32 -3.38 1.92 -4.90
C ILE A 32 -3.17 3.12 -4.00
N ASP A 33 -4.26 3.80 -3.70
CA ASP A 33 -4.30 5.00 -2.86
C ASP A 33 -5.15 4.67 -1.64
N ILE A 34 -4.55 4.76 -0.46
CA ILE A 34 -5.22 4.43 0.80
C ILE A 34 -4.83 5.40 1.90
N THR A 35 -5.76 5.63 2.84
CA THR A 35 -5.50 6.33 4.09
C THR A 35 -5.55 5.35 5.24
N LEU A 36 -4.44 5.23 5.98
CA LEU A 36 -4.38 4.47 7.23
C LEU A 36 -4.71 5.41 8.40
N PRO A 37 -5.58 5.01 9.35
CA PRO A 37 -6.02 5.87 10.45
C PRO A 37 -4.94 6.12 11.51
N GLN A 38 -3.88 5.32 11.51
CA GLN A 38 -2.76 5.42 12.45
C GLN A 38 -1.49 5.84 11.72
N GLU A 39 -0.45 6.20 12.47
CA GLU A 39 0.88 6.46 11.93
C GLU A 39 1.37 5.26 11.12
N ILE A 40 2.14 5.53 10.05
CA ILE A 40 2.65 4.47 9.17
C ILE A 40 3.62 3.60 9.95
N ASP A 41 3.23 2.35 10.23
CA ASP A 41 4.16 1.33 10.69
C ASP A 41 5.14 0.99 9.53
N PRO A 42 6.45 1.25 9.67
CA PRO A 42 7.43 0.93 8.64
C PRO A 42 7.42 -0.55 8.23
N ALA A 43 6.96 -1.45 9.10
CA ALA A 43 6.80 -2.87 8.79
C ALA A 43 5.74 -3.12 7.71
N VAL A 44 4.68 -2.30 7.64
CA VAL A 44 3.64 -2.39 6.61
C VAL A 44 4.25 -2.08 5.25
N VAL A 45 4.97 -0.96 5.13
CA VAL A 45 5.63 -0.56 3.88
C VAL A 45 6.64 -1.63 3.46
N SER A 46 7.51 -2.05 4.38
CA SER A 46 8.52 -3.09 4.11
C SER A 46 7.89 -4.39 3.61
N LYS A 47 6.78 -4.83 4.21
CA LYS A 47 6.06 -6.03 3.77
C LYS A 47 5.48 -5.88 2.36
N VAL A 48 4.89 -4.72 2.04
CA VAL A 48 4.34 -4.44 0.70
C VAL A 48 5.45 -4.42 -0.36
N GLU A 49 6.63 -3.87 -0.04
CA GLU A 49 7.73 -3.73 -1.00
C GLU A 49 8.54 -5.01 -1.23
N THR A 50 8.60 -5.90 -0.23
CA THR A 50 9.41 -7.13 -0.29
C THR A 50 8.65 -8.32 -0.86
N GLU A 51 7.33 -8.38 -0.66
CA GLU A 51 6.49 -9.46 -1.16
C GLU A 51 5.88 -9.14 -2.54
N GLN A 52 5.46 -10.17 -3.27
CA GLN A 52 4.70 -10.00 -4.50
C GLN A 52 3.21 -10.14 -4.24
N TRP A 53 2.44 -9.18 -4.74
CA TRP A 53 1.01 -9.09 -4.52
C TRP A 53 0.27 -8.96 -5.84
N SER A 54 -0.86 -9.65 -5.97
CA SER A 54 -1.89 -9.19 -6.88
C SER A 54 -2.55 -7.92 -6.33
N THR A 55 -3.13 -7.10 -7.21
CA THR A 55 -3.83 -5.87 -6.81
C THR A 55 -4.90 -6.14 -5.75
N THR A 56 -5.67 -7.22 -5.89
CA THR A 56 -6.73 -7.60 -4.94
C THR A 56 -6.17 -7.99 -3.58
N GLU A 57 -5.12 -8.81 -3.52
CA GLU A 57 -4.50 -9.22 -2.25
C GLU A 57 -3.97 -8.00 -1.50
N LEU A 58 -3.32 -7.06 -2.20
CA LEU A 58 -2.78 -5.85 -1.58
C LEU A 58 -3.90 -4.94 -1.06
N ILE A 59 -4.97 -4.72 -1.83
CA ILE A 59 -6.13 -3.95 -1.37
C ILE A 59 -6.76 -4.58 -0.13
N GLN A 60 -6.95 -5.91 -0.13
CA GLN A 60 -7.52 -6.61 1.03
C GLN A 60 -6.65 -6.46 2.28
N TYR A 61 -5.33 -6.64 2.15
CA TYR A 61 -4.39 -6.46 3.24
C TYR A 61 -4.44 -5.03 3.80
N LEU A 62 -4.35 -4.02 2.93
CA LEU A 62 -4.36 -2.62 3.36
C LEU A 62 -5.70 -2.23 4.00
N ASN A 63 -6.85 -2.70 3.47
CA ASN A 63 -8.16 -2.47 4.07
C ASN A 63 -8.30 -3.10 5.47
N GLN A 64 -7.66 -4.25 5.73
CA GLN A 64 -7.63 -4.82 7.07
C GLN A 64 -6.89 -3.94 8.08
N LEU A 65 -5.91 -3.16 7.62
CA LEU A 65 -5.21 -2.20 8.48
C LEU A 65 -6.06 -0.96 8.76
N VAL A 66 -6.88 -0.53 7.80
CA VAL A 66 -7.84 0.57 8.00
C VAL A 66 -8.94 0.21 9.00
N ALA A 67 -9.35 -1.07 9.02
CA ALA A 67 -10.41 -1.55 9.90
C ALA A 67 -9.95 -1.84 11.35
N ARG A 68 -8.67 -1.62 11.68
CA ARG A 68 -8.10 -1.82 13.03
C ARG A 68 -8.07 -0.52 13.82
#